data_AF-A0A6A5ZVQ8-F1
#
_entry.id   AF-A0A6A5ZVQ8-F1
#
_cell.length_a   1.000
_cell.length_b   1.000
_cell.length_c   1.000
_cell.angle_alpha   90.00
_cell.angle_beta   90.00
_cell.angle_gamma   90.00
#
_symmetry.space_group_name_H-M   'P 1'
#
loop_
_entity.id
_entity.type
_entity.pdbx_description
1 polymer ?
#
loop_
_entity_poly.entity_id
_entity_poly.type
_entity_poly.pdbx_seq_one_letter_code
_entity_poly.pdbx_strand_id
1 'polypeptide(L)'
;MLPSFELRLLQEYVGEEHRRDGSRFTKHVHAVIDFLDQHLVPSEHPGDRHGLISDVCETFIRVRYDWNLLGHDNISERDPDWRPAERHIHATSFLIAILRDYERLQSHMLRTGSASSFSCCRILGPALQSAIRHGHLNAVRSLDPNGTQIVQEGDSDHWNGPIHGALRAAAKGGHLETIRWVLPHLHVIGPPYESICYNLFQNAAIYNQPEIAGHLLDEYRLPWDEVNVMTPIAWLCRHGQEDLVRKVAGLELLPTLDSTCITIRNHKKVPLEEAAAAGHIGICRFLLDEGKASGDLRRRASTLFYAAVRGGNLDILRLFEERGLGKIGWDALVSALPAAAARGHMEMARYIVEMKYDARLNVKNSGWLDTETIRSYALLRAVIGHQPQMIRWLVEELGTTPDGIENDWEEVLNPLNIAINLGKVDIVELLLRLGATPTEESLGEAEYFVDEDYRYDAREALDEYRCELKMVAERQLSSNLVFGSKKKVEAALAAVDPDVSGIIRLFGGLVPL
;
A
#
# COMPACT_ATOMS: atom_id res chain seq x y z
N MET A 1 -3.89 14.00 -10.96
CA MET A 1 -2.81 13.00 -10.91
C MET A 1 -1.99 13.15 -12.17
N LEU A 2 -0.70 13.46 -12.04
CA LEU A 2 0.22 13.52 -13.18
C LEU A 2 0.18 12.16 -13.92
N PRO A 3 0.18 12.11 -15.25
CA PRO A 3 0.40 10.85 -15.96
C PRO A 3 1.70 10.24 -15.44
N SER A 4 1.65 8.95 -15.07
CA SER A 4 2.81 8.24 -14.53
C SER A 4 4.01 8.47 -15.46
N PHE A 5 5.22 8.59 -14.92
CA PHE A 5 6.45 8.66 -15.72
C PHE A 5 6.45 7.57 -16.82
N GLU A 6 5.93 6.39 -16.49
CA GLU A 6 5.69 5.27 -17.39
C GLU A 6 4.76 5.60 -18.57
N LEU A 7 3.66 6.35 -18.36
CA LEU A 7 2.76 6.74 -19.44
C LEU A 7 3.46 7.66 -20.44
N ARG A 8 4.21 8.65 -19.95
CA ARG A 8 4.97 9.55 -20.83
C ARG A 8 6.05 8.79 -21.60
N LEU A 9 6.78 7.91 -20.93
CA LEU A 9 7.79 7.07 -21.57
C LEU A 9 7.20 6.15 -22.65
N LEU A 10 6.04 5.54 -22.37
CA LEU A 10 5.36 4.68 -23.34
C LEU A 10 4.78 5.48 -24.52
N GLN A 11 4.22 6.66 -24.26
CA GLN A 11 3.72 7.57 -25.30
C GLN A 11 4.86 8.06 -26.21
N GLU A 12 6.02 8.40 -25.66
CA GLU A 12 7.22 8.74 -26.43
C GLU A 12 7.73 7.54 -27.23
N TYR A 13 7.80 6.35 -26.61
CA TYR A 13 8.24 5.13 -27.28
C TYR A 13 7.31 4.67 -28.43
N VAL A 14 6.01 4.88 -28.27
CA VAL A 14 4.98 4.59 -29.28
C VAL A 14 4.79 5.77 -30.24
N GLY A 15 5.36 6.95 -29.98
CA GLY A 15 5.08 8.19 -30.68
C GLY A 15 5.16 8.09 -32.21
N GLU A 16 4.55 9.07 -32.91
CA GLU A 16 4.37 9.07 -34.37
C GLU A 16 5.66 8.83 -35.19
N GLU A 17 6.83 9.21 -34.66
CA GLU A 17 8.13 9.00 -35.31
C GLU A 17 8.47 7.52 -35.50
N HIS A 18 7.94 6.63 -34.67
CA HIS A 18 8.26 5.21 -34.66
C HIS A 18 7.25 4.34 -35.44
N ARG A 19 6.32 4.95 -36.18
CA ARG A 19 5.24 4.24 -36.89
C ARG A 19 5.71 3.28 -37.99
N ARG A 20 6.79 3.61 -38.71
CA ARG A 20 7.30 2.80 -39.84
C ARG A 20 8.52 1.95 -39.48
N ASP A 21 9.43 2.52 -38.68
CA ASP A 21 10.73 1.91 -38.34
C ASP A 21 10.80 1.41 -36.89
N GLY A 22 9.68 1.43 -36.17
CA GLY A 22 9.57 0.96 -34.79
C GLY A 22 9.58 -0.56 -34.64
N SER A 23 9.57 -1.02 -33.39
CA SER A 23 9.54 -2.43 -33.04
C SER A 23 8.24 -3.12 -33.51
N ARG A 24 8.22 -4.46 -33.52
CA ARG A 24 6.98 -5.24 -33.75
C ARG A 24 5.83 -4.79 -32.84
N PHE A 25 6.15 -4.44 -31.58
CA PHE A 25 5.18 -3.90 -30.64
C PHE A 25 4.61 -2.55 -31.09
N THR A 26 5.47 -1.57 -31.40
CA THR A 26 5.02 -0.24 -31.85
C THR A 26 4.20 -0.32 -33.13
N LYS A 27 4.59 -1.19 -34.08
CA LYS A 27 3.81 -1.47 -35.29
C LYS A 27 2.45 -2.08 -34.99
N HIS A 28 2.38 -3.02 -34.05
CA HIS A 28 1.10 -3.59 -33.59
C HIS A 28 0.20 -2.53 -32.96
N VAL A 29 0.75 -1.70 -32.08
CA VAL A 29 0.01 -0.62 -31.41
C VAL A 29 -0.52 0.41 -32.43
N HIS A 30 0.28 0.82 -33.42
CA HIS A 30 -0.22 1.71 -34.46
C HIS A 30 -1.26 1.07 -35.38
N ALA A 31 -1.15 -0.21 -35.70
CA ALA A 31 -2.18 -0.91 -36.47
C ALA A 31 -3.52 -0.97 -35.71
N VAL A 32 -3.45 -1.12 -34.38
CA VAL A 32 -4.61 -1.01 -33.49
C VAL A 32 -5.18 0.41 -33.47
N ILE A 33 -4.34 1.44 -33.33
CA ILE A 33 -4.77 2.85 -33.38
C ILE A 33 -5.43 3.17 -34.72
N ASP A 34 -4.84 2.73 -35.83
CA ASP A 34 -5.40 2.92 -37.18
C ASP A 34 -6.77 2.25 -37.31
N PHE A 35 -6.93 1.06 -36.73
CA PHE A 35 -8.22 0.38 -36.69
C PHE A 35 -9.25 1.16 -35.86
N LEU A 36 -8.87 1.63 -34.67
CA LEU A 36 -9.73 2.41 -33.78
C LEU A 36 -10.18 3.72 -34.44
N ASP A 37 -9.24 4.45 -35.03
CA ASP A 37 -9.48 5.72 -35.73
C ASP A 37 -10.50 5.57 -36.89
N GLN A 38 -10.47 4.42 -37.58
CA GLN A 38 -11.40 4.15 -38.69
C GLN A 38 -12.81 3.74 -38.24
N HIS A 39 -12.95 3.13 -37.06
CA HIS A 39 -14.21 2.49 -36.63
C HIS A 39 -14.89 3.18 -35.45
N LEU A 40 -14.20 4.07 -34.74
CA LEU A 40 -14.80 4.86 -33.66
C LEU A 40 -15.67 5.97 -34.22
N VAL A 41 -16.84 6.14 -33.61
CA VAL A 41 -17.72 7.26 -33.92
C VAL A 41 -17.26 8.48 -33.11
N PRO A 42 -17.33 9.73 -33.63
CA PRO A 42 -16.92 10.93 -32.90
C PRO A 42 -17.60 11.13 -31.53
N SER A 43 -18.73 10.47 -31.28
CA SER A 43 -19.43 10.47 -30.00
C SER A 43 -18.80 9.58 -28.93
N GLU A 44 -18.03 8.54 -29.31
CA GLU A 44 -17.33 7.65 -28.38
C GLU A 44 -15.93 8.18 -28.03
N HIS A 45 -15.26 8.77 -29.02
CA HIS A 45 -13.99 9.46 -28.83
C HIS A 45 -13.91 10.65 -29.81
N PRO A 46 -13.93 11.91 -29.31
CA PRO A 46 -13.83 13.10 -30.16
C PRO A 46 -12.38 13.46 -30.49
N GLY A 47 -11.41 12.82 -29.84
CA GLY A 47 -10.01 13.23 -29.83
C GLY A 47 -9.25 12.83 -31.08
N ASP A 48 -8.24 13.64 -31.36
CA ASP A 48 -7.20 13.38 -32.35
C ASP A 48 -6.48 12.05 -32.10
N ARG A 49 -5.67 11.65 -33.08
CA ARG A 49 -4.84 10.44 -33.01
C ARG A 49 -3.96 10.38 -31.77
N HIS A 50 -3.53 11.54 -31.25
CA HIS A 50 -2.76 11.63 -30.01
C HIS A 50 -3.59 11.20 -28.79
N GLY A 51 -4.87 11.57 -28.73
CA GLY A 51 -5.83 11.04 -27.75
C GLY A 51 -5.94 9.52 -27.82
N LEU A 52 -6.04 8.94 -29.02
CA LEU A 52 -6.07 7.48 -29.19
C LEU A 52 -4.76 6.80 -28.74
N ILE A 53 -3.60 7.39 -29.03
CA ILE A 53 -2.31 6.89 -28.52
C ILE A 53 -2.35 6.88 -27.00
N SER A 54 -2.78 7.99 -26.39
CA SER A 54 -2.88 8.09 -24.93
C SER A 54 -3.77 7.01 -24.35
N ASP A 55 -4.93 6.78 -24.96
CA ASP A 55 -5.92 5.82 -24.49
C ASP A 55 -5.41 4.38 -24.56
N VAL A 56 -4.75 4.04 -25.67
CA VAL A 56 -4.14 2.73 -25.89
C VAL A 56 -2.98 2.51 -24.90
N CYS A 57 -2.07 3.48 -24.76
CA CYS A 57 -0.95 3.41 -23.83
C CYS A 57 -1.42 3.29 -22.37
N GLU A 58 -2.42 4.07 -21.97
CA GLU A 58 -2.99 4.00 -20.62
C GLU A 58 -3.63 2.63 -20.36
N THR A 59 -4.30 2.06 -21.36
CA THR A 59 -4.89 0.71 -21.26
C THR A 59 -3.82 -0.35 -21.01
N PHE A 60 -2.70 -0.29 -21.72
CA PHE A 60 -1.57 -1.21 -21.50
C PHE A 60 -0.94 -1.07 -20.11
N ILE A 61 -0.87 0.14 -19.57
CA ILE A 61 -0.34 0.39 -18.22
C ILE A 61 -1.30 -0.10 -17.14
N ARG A 62 -2.60 0.16 -17.28
CA ARG A 62 -3.63 -0.20 -16.30
C ARG A 62 -3.73 -1.71 -16.06
N VAL A 63 -3.46 -2.53 -17.08
CA VAL A 63 -3.56 -4.00 -16.98
C VAL A 63 -2.32 -4.63 -16.27
N ARG A 64 -1.31 -3.81 -15.90
CA ARG A 64 0.00 -4.21 -15.33
C ARG A 64 0.73 -5.21 -16.21
N TYR A 65 1.72 -4.72 -16.95
CA TYR A 65 2.55 -5.55 -17.79
C TYR A 65 3.53 -6.40 -16.96
N ASP A 66 3.45 -7.71 -17.16
CA ASP A 66 4.52 -8.66 -16.85
C ASP A 66 5.61 -8.49 -17.92
N TRP A 67 6.83 -8.15 -17.51
CA TRP A 67 7.97 -7.88 -18.40
C TRP A 67 8.37 -9.10 -19.25
N ASN A 68 7.77 -10.27 -19.01
CA ASN A 68 8.02 -11.50 -19.77
C ASN A 68 7.54 -11.47 -21.23
N LEU A 69 6.80 -10.45 -21.67
CA LEU A 69 6.53 -10.21 -23.10
C LEU A 69 7.71 -9.56 -23.85
N LEU A 70 8.69 -9.01 -23.12
CA LEU A 70 10.02 -8.70 -23.65
C LEU A 70 10.92 -9.95 -23.69
N GLY A 71 10.46 -11.07 -23.13
CA GLY A 71 11.26 -12.28 -22.87
C GLY A 71 11.21 -13.37 -23.94
N HIS A 72 10.44 -13.23 -25.02
CA HIS A 72 10.42 -14.25 -26.09
C HIS A 72 10.38 -13.75 -27.53
N ASP A 73 10.25 -12.44 -27.76
CA ASP A 73 10.52 -11.87 -29.07
C ASP A 73 11.72 -10.93 -28.91
N ASN A 74 12.89 -11.39 -29.37
CA ASN A 74 14.13 -10.62 -29.35
C ASN A 74 13.86 -9.16 -29.72
N ILE A 75 14.11 -8.25 -28.78
CA ILE A 75 14.03 -6.78 -28.91
C ILE A 75 14.91 -6.27 -30.08
N SER A 76 15.73 -7.13 -30.68
CA SER A 76 16.62 -6.84 -31.80
C SER A 76 16.01 -7.00 -33.21
N GLU A 77 14.83 -7.61 -33.40
CA GLU A 77 14.29 -7.83 -34.76
C GLU A 77 13.49 -6.61 -35.27
N ARG A 78 14.21 -5.57 -35.68
CA ARG A 78 13.67 -4.50 -36.53
C ARG A 78 13.47 -5.04 -37.95
N ASP A 79 12.30 -5.58 -38.19
CA ASP A 79 11.87 -6.01 -39.53
C ASP A 79 10.94 -4.93 -40.12
N PRO A 80 11.38 -4.17 -41.15
CA PRO A 80 10.58 -3.11 -41.77
C PRO A 80 9.28 -3.65 -42.40
N ASP A 81 9.29 -4.89 -42.89
CA ASP A 81 8.19 -5.50 -43.64
C ASP A 81 7.20 -6.27 -42.75
N TRP A 82 7.55 -6.48 -41.48
CA TRP A 82 6.68 -7.17 -40.54
C TRP A 82 5.35 -6.42 -40.32
N ARG A 83 4.24 -7.18 -40.35
CA ARG A 83 2.88 -6.70 -40.08
C ARG A 83 2.18 -7.64 -39.09
N PRO A 84 1.41 -7.12 -38.12
CA PRO A 84 0.61 -7.95 -37.23
C PRO A 84 -0.51 -8.64 -38.01
N ALA A 85 -0.83 -9.88 -37.63
CA ALA A 85 -1.96 -10.59 -38.19
C ALA A 85 -3.28 -9.88 -37.83
N GLU A 86 -4.21 -9.78 -38.78
CA GLU A 86 -5.49 -9.08 -38.62
C GLU A 86 -6.28 -9.54 -37.38
N ARG A 87 -6.31 -10.86 -37.12
CA ARG A 87 -6.92 -11.44 -35.92
C ARG A 87 -6.36 -10.87 -34.60
N HIS A 88 -5.06 -10.53 -34.55
CA HIS A 88 -4.44 -9.97 -33.35
C HIS A 88 -4.78 -8.49 -33.20
N ILE A 89 -4.91 -7.76 -34.31
CA ILE A 89 -5.38 -6.37 -34.32
C ILE A 89 -6.81 -6.34 -33.78
N HIS A 90 -7.72 -7.13 -34.36
CA HIS A 90 -9.10 -7.20 -33.92
C HIS A 90 -9.23 -7.60 -32.44
N ALA A 91 -8.51 -8.63 -31.98
CA ALA A 91 -8.54 -9.01 -30.58
C ALA A 91 -8.04 -7.89 -29.64
N THR A 92 -6.96 -7.20 -30.00
CA THR A 92 -6.40 -6.12 -29.19
C THR A 92 -7.31 -4.89 -29.19
N SER A 93 -7.79 -4.46 -30.35
CA SER A 93 -8.74 -3.36 -30.50
C SER A 93 -10.04 -3.63 -29.74
N PHE A 94 -10.53 -4.88 -29.76
CA PHE A 94 -11.72 -5.26 -29.02
C PHE A 94 -11.52 -5.18 -27.50
N LEU A 95 -10.38 -5.66 -26.98
CA LEU A 95 -10.09 -5.51 -25.55
C LEU A 95 -9.89 -4.05 -25.14
N ILE A 96 -9.28 -3.21 -25.98
CA ILE A 96 -9.22 -1.77 -25.71
C ILE A 96 -10.62 -1.15 -25.72
N ALA A 97 -11.48 -1.55 -26.66
CA ALA A 97 -12.87 -1.11 -26.70
C ALA A 97 -13.64 -1.50 -25.44
N ILE A 98 -13.39 -2.67 -24.86
CA ILE A 98 -13.94 -3.07 -23.56
C ILE A 98 -13.41 -2.17 -22.45
N LEU A 99 -12.08 -2.05 -22.32
CA LEU A 99 -11.42 -1.35 -21.20
C LEU A 99 -11.61 0.17 -21.23
N ARG A 100 -11.95 0.73 -22.38
CA ARG A 100 -12.30 2.15 -22.60
C ARG A 100 -13.80 2.39 -22.72
N ASP A 101 -14.61 1.33 -22.62
CA ASP A 101 -16.08 1.37 -22.68
C ASP A 101 -16.65 1.93 -24.01
N TYR A 102 -16.01 1.62 -25.14
CA TYR A 102 -16.48 1.94 -26.49
C TYR A 102 -17.59 0.99 -26.93
N GLU A 103 -18.78 1.12 -26.34
CA GLU A 103 -19.91 0.19 -26.49
C GLU A 103 -20.38 -0.04 -27.94
N ARG A 104 -20.38 1.00 -28.78
CA ARG A 104 -20.82 0.87 -30.18
C ARG A 104 -19.78 0.14 -31.00
N LEU A 105 -18.49 0.42 -30.75
CA LEU A 105 -17.41 -0.33 -31.37
C LEU A 105 -17.45 -1.80 -30.94
N GLN A 106 -17.63 -2.07 -29.63
CA GLN A 106 -17.81 -3.43 -29.12
C GLN A 106 -18.95 -4.15 -29.87
N SER A 107 -20.13 -3.50 -29.94
CA SER A 107 -21.31 -4.05 -30.61
C SER A 107 -21.10 -4.25 -32.12
N HIS A 108 -20.39 -3.33 -32.78
CA HIS A 108 -20.05 -3.46 -34.20
C HIS A 108 -19.15 -4.67 -34.44
N MET A 109 -18.07 -4.81 -33.68
CA MET A 109 -17.11 -5.91 -33.83
C MET A 109 -17.73 -7.29 -33.53
N LEU A 110 -18.67 -7.37 -32.58
CA LEU A 110 -19.42 -8.59 -32.31
C LEU A 110 -20.39 -8.93 -33.46
N ARG A 111 -21.10 -7.94 -34.02
CA ARG A 111 -22.03 -8.15 -35.15
C ARG A 111 -21.33 -8.55 -36.45
N THR A 112 -20.15 -8.00 -36.72
CA THR A 112 -19.37 -8.32 -37.93
C THR A 112 -18.62 -9.65 -37.80
N GLY A 113 -18.58 -10.25 -36.60
CA GLY A 113 -17.78 -11.44 -36.32
C GLY A 113 -16.27 -11.18 -36.27
N SER A 114 -15.85 -9.91 -36.24
CA SER A 114 -14.45 -9.51 -36.09
C SER A 114 -13.90 -9.83 -34.69
N ALA A 115 -14.78 -9.92 -33.69
CA ALA A 115 -14.47 -10.35 -32.34
C ALA A 115 -15.54 -11.31 -31.78
N SER A 116 -15.20 -12.03 -30.71
CA SER A 116 -16.09 -12.96 -30.03
C SER A 116 -15.77 -13.02 -28.53
N SER A 117 -16.55 -13.79 -27.77
CA SER A 117 -16.30 -14.07 -26.35
C SER A 117 -14.97 -14.78 -26.08
N PHE A 118 -14.46 -15.52 -27.07
CA PHE A 118 -13.15 -16.20 -27.04
C PHE A 118 -11.99 -15.31 -27.53
N SER A 119 -12.25 -14.06 -27.92
CA SER A 119 -11.20 -13.15 -28.34
C SER A 119 -10.19 -12.96 -27.22
N CYS A 120 -8.92 -13.26 -27.53
CA CYS A 120 -7.83 -13.19 -26.58
C CYS A 120 -6.69 -12.38 -27.17
N CYS A 121 -6.29 -11.34 -26.45
CA CYS A 121 -5.06 -10.63 -26.72
C CYS A 121 -3.96 -11.27 -25.87
N ARG A 122 -2.82 -11.62 -26.49
CA ARG A 122 -1.64 -12.15 -25.76
C ARG A 122 -1.22 -11.24 -24.60
N ILE A 123 -1.50 -9.95 -24.74
CA ILE A 123 -1.10 -8.90 -23.82
C ILE A 123 -2.18 -8.61 -22.78
N LEU A 124 -3.39 -8.27 -23.25
CA LEU A 124 -4.49 -7.80 -22.40
C LEU A 124 -5.34 -8.95 -21.83
N GLY A 125 -5.05 -10.18 -22.23
CA GLY A 125 -5.76 -11.39 -21.80
C GLY A 125 -7.03 -11.67 -22.62
N PRO A 126 -7.89 -12.57 -22.14
CA PRO A 126 -9.12 -12.92 -22.81
C PRO A 126 -10.27 -11.96 -22.47
N ALA A 127 -11.14 -11.70 -23.44
CA ALA A 127 -12.09 -10.59 -23.45
C ALA A 127 -13.10 -10.64 -22.30
N LEU A 128 -13.70 -11.81 -22.05
CA LEU A 128 -14.72 -12.00 -21.02
C LEU A 128 -14.17 -11.73 -19.61
N GLN A 129 -12.99 -12.27 -19.30
CA GLN A 129 -12.31 -12.11 -18.02
C GLN A 129 -11.89 -10.67 -17.81
N SER A 130 -11.41 -9.99 -18.86
CA SER A 130 -11.06 -8.57 -18.80
C SER A 130 -12.30 -7.70 -18.58
N ALA A 131 -13.42 -7.99 -19.24
CA ALA A 131 -14.68 -7.30 -18.99
C ALA A 131 -15.16 -7.47 -17.53
N ILE A 132 -15.07 -8.69 -16.98
CA ILE A 132 -15.43 -8.97 -15.57
C ILE A 132 -14.48 -8.25 -14.62
N ARG A 133 -13.17 -8.39 -14.82
CA ARG A 133 -12.10 -7.82 -13.99
C ARG A 133 -12.25 -6.31 -13.78
N HIS A 134 -12.67 -5.60 -14.83
CA HIS A 134 -12.77 -4.14 -14.85
C HIS A 134 -14.22 -3.64 -14.72
N GLY A 135 -15.19 -4.52 -14.50
CA GLY A 135 -16.56 -4.13 -14.19
C GLY A 135 -17.41 -3.65 -15.36
N HIS A 136 -17.04 -3.97 -16.60
CA HIS A 136 -17.81 -3.57 -17.79
C HIS A 136 -19.00 -4.50 -18.02
N LEU A 137 -20.05 -4.36 -17.20
CA LEU A 137 -21.23 -5.24 -17.20
C LEU A 137 -21.90 -5.36 -18.58
N ASN A 138 -21.99 -4.28 -19.35
CA ASN A 138 -22.59 -4.30 -20.69
C ASN A 138 -21.76 -5.14 -21.67
N ALA A 139 -20.43 -5.06 -21.58
CA ALA A 139 -19.53 -5.92 -22.34
C ALA A 139 -19.68 -7.39 -21.94
N VAL A 140 -19.76 -7.69 -20.62
CA VAL A 140 -19.98 -9.07 -20.13
C VAL A 140 -21.28 -9.65 -20.68
N ARG A 141 -22.39 -8.91 -20.60
CA ARG A 141 -23.70 -9.32 -21.13
C ARG A 141 -23.70 -9.49 -22.64
N SER A 142 -22.93 -8.69 -23.36
CA SER A 142 -22.82 -8.80 -24.82
C SER A 142 -21.96 -10.00 -25.24
N LEU A 143 -20.94 -10.34 -24.45
CA LEU A 143 -20.02 -11.44 -24.72
C LEU A 143 -20.61 -12.80 -24.37
N ASP A 144 -21.27 -12.93 -23.22
CA ASP A 144 -21.84 -14.20 -22.77
C ASP A 144 -23.27 -14.01 -22.24
N PRO A 145 -24.26 -13.69 -23.10
CA PRO A 145 -25.61 -13.31 -22.66
C PRO A 145 -26.31 -14.31 -21.73
N ASN A 146 -25.95 -15.59 -21.84
CA ASN A 146 -26.55 -16.70 -21.09
C ASN A 146 -25.63 -17.25 -19.98
N GLY A 147 -24.42 -16.71 -19.81
CA GLY A 147 -23.45 -17.22 -18.84
C GLY A 147 -22.88 -18.61 -19.18
N THR A 148 -22.98 -19.04 -20.44
CA THR A 148 -22.52 -20.37 -20.88
C THR A 148 -21.01 -20.55 -20.77
N GLN A 149 -20.25 -19.53 -21.15
CA GLN A 149 -18.79 -19.55 -21.05
C GLN A 149 -18.36 -19.36 -19.60
N ILE A 150 -19.06 -18.51 -18.83
CA ILE A 150 -18.85 -18.35 -17.39
C ILE A 150 -18.97 -19.69 -16.67
N VAL A 151 -20.01 -20.46 -16.97
CA VAL A 151 -20.21 -21.80 -16.39
C VAL A 151 -19.08 -22.75 -16.79
N GLN A 152 -18.75 -22.80 -18.09
CA GLN A 152 -17.70 -23.68 -18.60
C GLN A 152 -16.33 -23.41 -17.97
N GLU A 153 -15.97 -22.14 -17.78
CA GLU A 153 -14.69 -21.76 -17.18
C GLU A 153 -14.69 -21.83 -15.65
N GLY A 154 -15.86 -21.73 -15.03
CA GLY A 154 -16.06 -21.88 -13.59
C GLY A 154 -15.93 -23.32 -13.11
N ASP A 155 -16.25 -24.30 -13.96
CA ASP A 155 -16.15 -25.75 -13.69
C ASP A 155 -14.70 -26.27 -13.68
N SER A 156 -13.72 -25.38 -13.80
CA SER A 156 -12.33 -25.78 -13.63
C SER A 156 -12.08 -26.16 -12.17
N ASP A 157 -11.55 -27.37 -11.91
CA ASP A 157 -11.08 -27.83 -10.59
C ASP A 157 -10.03 -26.89 -9.94
N HIS A 158 -9.53 -25.92 -10.71
CA HIS A 158 -8.54 -24.95 -10.28
C HIS A 158 -9.22 -23.76 -9.59
N TRP A 159 -9.00 -23.64 -8.29
CA TRP A 159 -9.33 -22.46 -7.49
C TRP A 159 -8.81 -21.13 -8.07
N ASN A 160 -7.73 -21.19 -8.85
CA ASN A 160 -7.15 -20.06 -9.60
C ASN A 160 -7.60 -20.00 -11.07
N GLY A 161 -8.75 -20.60 -11.40
CA GLY A 161 -9.34 -20.55 -12.73
C GLY A 161 -9.53 -19.12 -13.25
N PRO A 162 -9.57 -18.93 -14.58
CA PRO A 162 -9.59 -17.60 -15.21
C PRO A 162 -10.74 -16.71 -14.70
N ILE A 163 -11.94 -17.26 -14.57
CA ILE A 163 -13.13 -16.55 -14.07
C ILE A 163 -13.02 -16.24 -12.57
N HIS A 164 -12.49 -17.16 -11.75
CA HIS A 164 -12.25 -16.91 -10.33
C HIS A 164 -11.23 -15.79 -10.11
N GLY A 165 -10.19 -15.72 -10.94
CA GLY A 165 -9.23 -14.61 -10.95
C GLY A 165 -9.88 -13.27 -11.33
N ALA A 166 -10.71 -13.27 -12.37
CA ALA A 166 -11.43 -12.07 -12.81
C ALA A 166 -12.40 -11.55 -11.75
N LEU A 167 -13.19 -12.44 -11.13
CA LEU A 167 -14.14 -12.08 -10.07
C LEU A 167 -13.43 -11.54 -8.83
N ARG A 168 -12.30 -12.13 -8.41
CA ARG A 168 -11.51 -11.55 -7.31
C ARG A 168 -11.05 -10.14 -7.63
N ALA A 169 -10.57 -9.90 -8.85
CA ALA A 169 -10.16 -8.55 -9.25
C ALA A 169 -11.36 -7.58 -9.30
N ALA A 170 -12.52 -8.04 -9.77
CA ALA A 170 -13.76 -7.28 -9.72
C ALA A 170 -14.16 -6.90 -8.29
N ALA A 171 -14.00 -7.84 -7.34
CA ALA A 171 -14.26 -7.61 -5.93
C ALA A 171 -13.26 -6.63 -5.30
N LYS A 172 -12.01 -6.56 -5.78
CA LYS A 172 -11.05 -5.53 -5.35
C LYS A 172 -11.42 -4.14 -5.88
N GLY A 173 -11.91 -4.09 -7.12
CA GLY A 173 -12.25 -2.85 -7.82
C GLY A 173 -13.63 -2.27 -7.49
N GLY A 174 -14.45 -2.94 -6.68
CA GLY A 174 -15.77 -2.45 -6.30
C GLY A 174 -16.84 -2.67 -7.37
N HIS A 175 -16.66 -3.63 -8.28
CA HIS A 175 -17.58 -3.86 -9.41
C HIS A 175 -18.77 -4.75 -9.03
N LEU A 176 -19.61 -4.23 -8.14
CA LEU A 176 -20.74 -4.95 -7.55
C LEU A 176 -21.75 -5.45 -8.59
N GLU A 177 -22.18 -4.61 -9.53
CA GLU A 177 -23.20 -4.98 -10.52
C GLU A 177 -22.74 -6.14 -11.43
N THR A 178 -21.44 -6.16 -11.76
CA THR A 178 -20.84 -7.27 -12.50
C THR A 178 -20.83 -8.55 -11.67
N ILE A 179 -20.47 -8.48 -10.39
CA ILE A 179 -20.50 -9.65 -9.49
C ILE A 179 -21.93 -10.17 -9.32
N ARG A 180 -22.91 -9.29 -9.08
CA ARG A 180 -24.34 -9.65 -8.95
C ARG A 180 -24.86 -10.40 -10.16
N TRP A 181 -24.39 -10.04 -11.35
CA TRP A 181 -24.82 -10.68 -12.59
C TRP A 181 -24.07 -11.99 -12.87
N VAL A 182 -22.76 -12.06 -12.63
CA VAL A 182 -21.94 -13.26 -12.92
C VAL A 182 -22.18 -14.39 -11.91
N LEU A 183 -22.27 -14.07 -10.63
CA LEU A 183 -22.24 -15.05 -9.54
C LEU A 183 -23.41 -16.06 -9.59
N PRO A 184 -24.66 -15.68 -9.93
CA PRO A 184 -25.77 -16.63 -10.11
C PRO A 184 -25.52 -17.70 -11.18
N HIS A 185 -24.77 -17.39 -12.24
CA HIS A 185 -24.42 -18.38 -13.26
C HIS A 185 -23.50 -19.47 -12.71
N LEU A 186 -22.59 -19.11 -11.78
CA LEU A 186 -21.66 -20.06 -11.17
C LEU A 186 -22.31 -20.95 -10.10
N HIS A 187 -23.47 -20.57 -9.57
CA HIS A 187 -24.18 -21.35 -8.55
C HIS A 187 -24.54 -22.76 -9.03
N VAL A 188 -24.73 -22.93 -10.34
CA VAL A 188 -25.13 -24.20 -10.97
C VAL A 188 -24.02 -25.27 -10.92
N ILE A 189 -22.76 -24.87 -10.72
CA ILE A 189 -21.58 -25.75 -10.80
C ILE A 189 -21.41 -26.61 -9.52
N GLY A 190 -22.10 -26.26 -8.43
CA GLY A 190 -21.96 -26.97 -7.15
C GLY A 190 -20.68 -26.58 -6.38
N PRO A 191 -20.29 -27.34 -5.35
CA PRO A 191 -19.06 -27.08 -4.58
C PRO A 191 -17.84 -27.01 -5.52
N PRO A 192 -16.98 -25.98 -5.42
CA PRO A 192 -16.72 -25.15 -4.25
C PRO A 192 -17.31 -23.72 -4.34
N TYR A 193 -18.59 -23.58 -4.69
CA TYR A 193 -19.27 -22.27 -4.79
C TYR A 193 -19.20 -21.39 -3.53
N GLU A 194 -19.37 -21.97 -2.34
CA GLU A 194 -19.30 -21.24 -1.06
C GLU A 194 -17.92 -20.64 -0.83
N SER A 195 -16.89 -21.40 -1.23
CA SER A 195 -15.51 -20.99 -1.15
C SER A 195 -15.22 -19.83 -2.13
N ILE A 196 -15.81 -19.84 -3.33
CA ILE A 196 -15.75 -18.69 -4.26
C ILE A 196 -16.33 -17.44 -3.60
N CYS A 197 -17.55 -17.55 -3.04
CA CYS A 197 -18.21 -16.44 -2.37
C CYS A 197 -17.37 -15.90 -1.19
N TYR A 198 -16.76 -16.80 -0.41
CA TYR A 198 -15.85 -16.44 0.68
C TYR A 198 -14.62 -15.66 0.22
N ASN A 199 -13.97 -16.08 -0.86
CA ASN A 199 -12.85 -15.31 -1.42
C ASN A 199 -13.27 -13.91 -1.83
N LEU A 200 -14.43 -13.77 -2.46
CA LEU A 200 -14.94 -12.48 -2.89
C LEU A 200 -15.22 -11.60 -1.67
N PHE A 201 -15.82 -12.17 -0.61
CA PHE A 201 -16.05 -11.48 0.66
C PHE A 201 -14.73 -11.04 1.30
N GLN A 202 -13.74 -11.93 1.35
CA GLN A 202 -12.42 -11.62 1.90
C GLN A 202 -11.73 -10.48 1.11
N ASN A 203 -11.79 -10.50 -0.22
CA ASN A 203 -11.23 -9.41 -1.04
C ASN A 203 -12.03 -8.12 -0.84
N ALA A 204 -13.35 -8.18 -0.77
CA ALA A 204 -14.18 -7.02 -0.50
C ALA A 204 -13.83 -6.39 0.87
N ALA A 205 -13.63 -7.21 1.90
CA ALA A 205 -13.19 -6.74 3.22
C ALA A 205 -11.78 -6.13 3.17
N ILE A 206 -10.80 -6.79 2.54
CA ILE A 206 -9.41 -6.28 2.44
C ILE A 206 -9.36 -4.92 1.74
N TYR A 207 -10.08 -4.78 0.63
CA TYR A 207 -10.02 -3.60 -0.25
C TYR A 207 -11.14 -2.57 0.05
N ASN A 208 -11.81 -2.68 1.19
CA ASN A 208 -12.85 -1.75 1.66
C ASN A 208 -14.00 -1.56 0.65
N GLN A 209 -14.64 -2.65 0.25
CA GLN A 209 -15.80 -2.67 -0.65
C GLN A 209 -17.05 -3.14 0.13
N PRO A 210 -17.66 -2.28 0.96
CA PRO A 210 -18.71 -2.68 1.89
C PRO A 210 -20.00 -3.14 1.20
N GLU A 211 -20.33 -2.60 0.03
CA GLU A 211 -21.53 -2.98 -0.72
C GLU A 211 -21.42 -4.43 -1.24
N ILE A 212 -20.22 -4.83 -1.67
CA ILE A 212 -19.93 -6.21 -2.09
C ILE A 212 -19.92 -7.13 -0.87
N ALA A 213 -19.23 -6.75 0.20
CA ALA A 213 -19.19 -7.54 1.42
C ALA A 213 -20.60 -7.75 2.01
N GLY A 214 -21.42 -6.69 2.06
CA GLY A 214 -22.80 -6.74 2.51
C GLY A 214 -23.67 -7.62 1.62
N HIS A 215 -23.63 -7.43 0.29
CA HIS A 215 -24.36 -8.27 -0.65
C HIS A 215 -23.98 -9.75 -0.50
N LEU A 216 -22.68 -10.05 -0.39
CA LEU A 216 -22.22 -11.43 -0.24
C LEU A 216 -22.67 -12.07 1.08
N LEU A 217 -22.69 -11.29 2.16
CA LEU A 217 -23.11 -11.73 3.48
C LEU A 217 -24.62 -11.95 3.57
N ASP A 218 -25.41 -11.10 2.89
CA ASP A 218 -26.87 -11.12 2.96
C ASP A 218 -27.47 -12.21 2.03
N GLU A 219 -26.88 -12.43 0.85
CA GLU A 219 -27.46 -13.29 -0.20
C GLU A 219 -26.85 -14.70 -0.27
N TYR A 220 -25.63 -14.91 0.27
CA TYR A 220 -24.91 -16.17 0.10
C TYR A 220 -24.48 -16.78 1.42
N ARG A 221 -24.54 -18.12 1.48
CA ARG A 221 -23.99 -18.88 2.60
C ARG A 221 -22.47 -18.96 2.45
N LEU A 222 -21.76 -18.42 3.43
CA LEU A 222 -20.30 -18.46 3.49
C LEU A 222 -19.83 -19.58 4.44
N PRO A 223 -18.71 -20.27 4.14
CA PRO A 223 -18.11 -21.34 4.92
C PRO A 223 -17.38 -20.75 6.14
N TRP A 224 -18.14 -20.18 7.06
CA TRP A 224 -17.63 -19.60 8.28
C TRP A 224 -17.07 -20.68 9.21
N ASP A 225 -15.82 -20.51 9.61
CA ASP A 225 -15.17 -21.24 10.69
C ASP A 225 -14.24 -20.27 11.46
N GLU A 226 -13.66 -20.77 12.55
CA GLU A 226 -12.77 -19.98 13.43
C GLU A 226 -11.59 -19.35 12.68
N VAL A 227 -11.11 -19.98 11.60
CA VAL A 227 -9.94 -19.52 10.83
C VAL A 227 -10.35 -18.53 9.75
N ASN A 228 -11.45 -18.82 9.05
CA ASN A 228 -11.97 -18.06 7.91
C ASN A 228 -12.61 -16.74 8.35
N VAL A 229 -13.18 -16.66 9.55
CA VAL A 229 -13.79 -15.41 10.03
C VAL A 229 -12.74 -14.34 10.36
N MET A 230 -11.55 -14.73 10.81
CA MET A 230 -10.55 -13.82 11.41
C MET A 230 -9.97 -12.80 10.44
N THR A 231 -9.59 -13.24 9.23
CA THR A 231 -8.97 -12.32 8.27
C THR A 231 -9.96 -11.25 7.80
N PRO A 232 -11.15 -11.59 7.27
CA PRO A 232 -12.12 -10.59 6.85
C PRO A 232 -12.56 -9.65 7.98
N ILE A 233 -12.89 -10.17 9.17
CA ILE A 233 -13.38 -9.33 10.26
C ILE A 233 -12.32 -8.34 10.75
N ALA A 234 -11.03 -8.71 10.77
CA ALA A 234 -9.97 -7.77 11.11
C ALA A 234 -9.86 -6.60 10.12
N TRP A 235 -10.08 -6.85 8.82
CA TRP A 235 -10.11 -5.77 7.82
C TRP A 235 -11.38 -4.92 7.92
N LEU A 236 -12.54 -5.51 8.19
CA LEU A 236 -13.76 -4.76 8.46
C LEU A 236 -13.60 -3.84 9.68
N CYS A 237 -12.97 -4.35 10.76
CA CYS A 237 -12.61 -3.56 11.93
C CYS A 237 -11.66 -2.41 11.59
N ARG A 238 -10.60 -2.67 10.81
CA ARG A 238 -9.65 -1.64 10.38
C ARG A 238 -10.31 -0.52 9.58
N HIS A 239 -11.26 -0.87 8.71
CA HIS A 239 -11.95 0.07 7.84
C HIS A 239 -13.16 0.74 8.48
N GLY A 240 -13.54 0.35 9.70
CA GLY A 240 -14.65 0.98 10.42
C GLY A 240 -16.04 0.52 9.96
N GLN A 241 -16.14 -0.66 9.35
CA GLN A 241 -17.40 -1.18 8.81
C GLN A 241 -18.27 -1.79 9.92
N GLU A 242 -18.78 -0.94 10.82
CA GLU A 242 -19.45 -1.37 12.06
C GLU A 242 -20.63 -2.31 11.83
N ASP A 243 -21.51 -2.03 10.86
CA ASP A 243 -22.66 -2.88 10.54
C ASP A 243 -22.24 -4.29 10.09
N LEU A 244 -21.21 -4.37 9.23
CA LEU A 244 -20.69 -5.65 8.75
C LEU A 244 -19.97 -6.40 9.88
N VAL A 245 -19.21 -5.70 10.73
CA VAL A 245 -18.60 -6.30 11.92
C VAL A 245 -19.68 -6.88 12.84
N ARG A 246 -20.76 -6.14 13.09
CA ARG A 246 -21.89 -6.62 13.91
C ARG A 246 -22.56 -7.85 13.31
N LYS A 247 -22.82 -7.85 11.99
CA LYS A 247 -23.41 -9.00 11.29
C LYS A 247 -22.51 -10.24 11.37
N VAL A 248 -21.22 -10.11 11.03
CA VAL A 248 -20.25 -11.23 11.09
C VAL A 248 -20.06 -11.72 12.52
N ALA A 249 -19.97 -10.81 13.48
CA ALA A 249 -19.85 -11.14 14.89
C ALA A 249 -21.10 -11.83 15.46
N GLY A 250 -22.29 -11.55 14.91
CA GLY A 250 -23.55 -12.19 15.29
C GLY A 250 -23.64 -13.67 14.90
N LEU A 251 -22.70 -14.19 14.11
CA LEU A 251 -22.73 -15.58 13.63
C LEU A 251 -22.37 -16.63 14.69
N GLU A 252 -22.10 -16.25 15.94
CA GLU A 252 -21.64 -17.13 17.05
C GLU A 252 -20.35 -17.95 16.76
N LEU A 253 -19.72 -17.71 15.61
CA LEU A 253 -18.52 -18.41 15.11
C LEU A 253 -17.22 -17.67 15.45
N LEU A 254 -17.31 -16.57 16.19
CA LEU A 254 -16.11 -15.94 16.73
C LEU A 254 -15.61 -16.83 17.87
N PRO A 255 -14.51 -17.58 17.69
CA PRO A 255 -13.86 -18.17 18.84
C PRO A 255 -13.57 -17.05 19.84
N THR A 256 -13.57 -17.42 21.11
CA THR A 256 -12.76 -16.75 22.13
C THR A 256 -11.48 -16.26 21.45
N LEU A 257 -11.22 -14.94 21.40
CA LEU A 257 -10.09 -14.27 20.70
C LEU A 257 -8.69 -14.70 21.20
N ASP A 258 -8.55 -15.92 21.67
CA ASP A 258 -7.36 -16.62 22.07
C ASP A 258 -6.51 -17.08 20.86
N SER A 259 -7.11 -17.19 19.67
CA SER A 259 -6.41 -17.76 18.52
C SER A 259 -5.24 -16.89 18.08
N THR A 260 -4.06 -17.45 18.21
CA THR A 260 -2.82 -17.16 17.49
C THR A 260 -2.97 -17.39 15.99
N CYS A 261 -4.08 -16.97 15.36
CA CYS A 261 -4.36 -17.18 13.95
C CYS A 261 -3.38 -16.36 13.11
N ILE A 262 -2.46 -17.09 12.49
CA ILE A 262 -1.51 -16.62 11.51
C ILE A 262 -2.31 -16.34 10.23
N THR A 263 -2.39 -15.09 9.79
CA THR A 263 -2.98 -14.76 8.48
C THR A 263 -2.09 -15.29 7.36
N ILE A 264 -2.59 -15.34 6.12
CA ILE A 264 -1.86 -15.77 4.89
C ILE A 264 -0.60 -14.91 4.61
N ARG A 265 -0.30 -13.90 5.44
CA ARG A 265 0.89 -13.05 5.40
C ARG A 265 1.69 -13.04 6.71
N ASN A 266 1.55 -14.04 7.57
CA ASN A 266 2.29 -14.20 8.83
C ASN A 266 2.13 -13.07 9.87
N HIS A 267 1.23 -12.11 9.66
CA HIS A 267 0.87 -11.15 10.70
C HIS A 267 -0.32 -11.67 11.50
N LYS A 268 -0.15 -11.87 12.80
CA LYS A 268 -1.24 -12.14 13.74
C LYS A 268 -2.11 -10.88 13.84
N LYS A 269 -3.14 -10.74 13.00
CA LYS A 269 -4.04 -9.59 13.03
C LYS A 269 -5.25 -9.90 13.89
N VAL A 270 -5.39 -9.20 15.02
CA VAL A 270 -6.54 -9.34 15.92
C VAL A 270 -7.55 -8.24 15.60
N PRO A 271 -8.85 -8.56 15.47
CA PRO A 271 -9.87 -7.58 15.09
C PRO A 271 -9.95 -6.37 16.03
N LEU A 272 -9.80 -6.59 17.34
CA LEU A 272 -9.80 -5.51 18.33
C LEU A 272 -8.57 -4.60 18.22
N GLU A 273 -7.40 -5.15 17.92
CA GLU A 273 -6.16 -4.37 17.73
C GLU A 273 -6.24 -3.48 16.48
N GLU A 274 -6.79 -4.01 15.37
CA GLU A 274 -6.97 -3.23 14.14
C GLU A 274 -8.04 -2.14 14.30
N ALA A 275 -9.15 -2.41 15.01
CA ALA A 275 -10.12 -1.39 15.36
C ALA A 275 -9.50 -0.29 16.24
N ALA A 276 -8.68 -0.68 17.23
CA ALA A 276 -8.01 0.23 18.15
C ALA A 276 -6.96 1.09 17.47
N ALA A 277 -6.18 0.52 16.55
CA ALA A 277 -5.20 1.27 15.77
C ALA A 277 -5.84 2.19 14.74
N ALA A 278 -7.03 1.87 14.23
CA ALA A 278 -7.74 2.66 13.24
C ALA A 278 -8.70 3.71 13.84
N GLY A 279 -8.98 3.66 15.15
CA GLY A 279 -9.76 4.68 15.85
C GLY A 279 -11.25 4.40 15.94
N HIS A 280 -11.69 3.17 15.68
CA HIS A 280 -13.11 2.83 15.63
C HIS A 280 -13.64 2.43 17.01
N ILE A 281 -13.89 3.42 17.87
CA ILE A 281 -14.33 3.21 19.27
C ILE A 281 -15.66 2.45 19.37
N GLY A 282 -16.60 2.65 18.44
CA GLY A 282 -17.89 1.92 18.40
C GLY A 282 -17.68 0.42 18.25
N ILE A 283 -16.78 0.03 17.34
CA ILE A 283 -16.36 -1.36 17.13
C ILE A 283 -15.63 -1.89 18.36
N CYS A 284 -14.70 -1.13 18.95
CA CYS A 284 -14.02 -1.55 20.18
C CYS A 284 -15.00 -1.79 21.33
N ARG A 285 -15.96 -0.89 21.56
CA ARG A 285 -17.01 -1.08 22.59
C ARG A 285 -17.82 -2.33 22.31
N PHE A 286 -18.31 -2.50 21.08
CA PHE A 286 -19.09 -3.67 20.70
C PHE A 286 -18.33 -4.99 20.92
N LEU A 287 -17.08 -5.09 20.48
CA LEU A 287 -16.27 -6.30 20.65
C LEU A 287 -15.97 -6.61 22.12
N LEU A 288 -15.78 -5.59 22.96
CA LEU A 288 -15.55 -5.73 24.40
C LEU A 288 -16.84 -6.09 25.16
N ASP A 289 -17.99 -5.52 24.79
CA ASP A 289 -19.28 -5.72 25.46
C ASP A 289 -19.85 -7.12 25.23
N GLU A 290 -19.73 -7.64 24.01
CA GLU A 290 -20.28 -8.93 23.63
C GLU A 290 -19.48 -10.12 24.18
N GLY A 291 -18.43 -9.88 24.97
CA GLY A 291 -17.49 -10.94 25.39
C GLY A 291 -16.74 -11.59 24.22
N LYS A 292 -16.94 -11.10 22.99
CA LYS A 292 -16.26 -11.54 21.77
C LYS A 292 -14.78 -11.16 21.78
N ALA A 293 -14.35 -10.40 22.78
CA ALA A 293 -12.96 -10.18 23.11
C ALA A 293 -12.34 -11.26 24.02
N SER A 294 -13.01 -12.38 24.33
CA SER A 294 -12.55 -13.33 25.35
C SER A 294 -11.37 -14.19 24.88
N GLY A 295 -10.16 -13.66 24.96
CA GLY A 295 -8.97 -14.39 25.40
C GLY A 295 -8.55 -13.87 26.77
N ASP A 296 -7.39 -14.27 27.29
CA ASP A 296 -6.77 -13.55 28.42
C ASP A 296 -6.35 -12.16 27.93
N LEU A 297 -7.30 -11.22 27.75
CA LEU A 297 -7.07 -9.84 27.30
C LEU A 297 -6.02 -9.16 28.15
N ARG A 298 -5.87 -9.61 29.41
CA ARG A 298 -4.82 -9.17 30.31
C ARG A 298 -3.41 -9.51 29.83
N ARG A 299 -3.21 -10.65 29.13
CA ARG A 299 -1.94 -10.98 28.46
C ARG A 299 -1.68 -10.14 27.21
N ARG A 300 -2.74 -9.63 26.58
CA ARG A 300 -2.65 -8.78 25.37
C ARG A 300 -2.79 -7.28 25.66
N ALA A 301 -2.89 -6.89 26.93
CA ALA A 301 -3.02 -5.50 27.35
C ALA A 301 -1.93 -4.60 26.74
N SER A 302 -0.68 -5.08 26.73
CA SER A 302 0.45 -4.40 26.10
C SER A 302 0.27 -4.17 24.60
N THR A 303 -0.24 -5.16 23.86
CA THR A 303 -0.46 -5.07 22.41
C THR A 303 -1.62 -4.14 22.08
N LEU A 304 -2.71 -4.20 22.83
CA LEU A 304 -3.87 -3.31 22.68
C LEU A 304 -3.51 -1.86 23.01
N PHE A 305 -2.75 -1.66 24.09
CA PHE A 305 -2.17 -0.37 24.44
C PHE A 305 -1.34 0.18 23.28
N TYR A 306 -0.38 -0.60 22.79
CA TYR A 306 0.49 -0.18 21.69
C TYR A 306 -0.33 0.13 20.43
N ALA A 307 -1.35 -0.66 20.09
CA ALA A 307 -2.23 -0.42 18.95
C ALA A 307 -2.94 0.94 19.05
N ALA A 308 -3.53 1.27 20.20
CA ALA A 308 -4.19 2.56 20.43
C ALA A 308 -3.19 3.73 20.37
N VAL A 309 -2.00 3.58 20.95
CA VAL A 309 -0.92 4.57 20.88
C VAL A 309 -0.45 4.80 19.45
N ARG A 310 -0.25 3.72 18.69
CA ARG A 310 0.10 3.75 17.27
C ARG A 310 -0.91 4.55 16.46
N GLY A 311 -2.19 4.42 16.79
CA GLY A 311 -3.27 5.12 16.11
C GLY A 311 -3.54 6.53 16.64
N GLY A 312 -2.94 6.91 17.77
CA GLY A 312 -3.23 8.16 18.45
C GLY A 312 -4.60 8.21 19.13
N ASN A 313 -5.24 7.06 19.35
CA ASN A 313 -6.63 6.96 19.76
C ASN A 313 -6.78 6.97 21.29
N LEU A 314 -6.68 8.16 21.89
CA LEU A 314 -6.72 8.34 23.35
C LEU A 314 -8.05 7.87 23.98
N ASP A 315 -9.17 8.09 23.30
CA ASP A 315 -10.48 7.65 23.81
C ASP A 315 -10.60 6.12 23.88
N ILE A 316 -9.95 5.41 22.95
CA ILE A 316 -9.90 3.94 22.96
C ILE A 316 -8.97 3.46 24.08
N LEU A 317 -7.85 4.16 24.29
CA LEU A 317 -6.96 3.87 25.41
C LEU A 317 -7.68 4.00 26.76
N ARG A 318 -8.43 5.09 26.95
CA ARG A 318 -9.29 5.29 28.13
C ARG A 318 -10.34 4.19 28.27
N LEU A 319 -10.99 3.80 27.17
CA LEU A 319 -11.93 2.67 27.18
C LEU A 319 -11.25 1.38 27.64
N PHE A 320 -10.01 1.10 27.21
CA PHE A 320 -9.28 -0.08 27.67
C PHE A 320 -8.94 -0.02 29.16
N GLU A 321 -8.55 1.15 29.67
CA GLU A 321 -8.31 1.38 31.10
C GLU A 321 -9.59 1.17 31.93
N GLU A 322 -10.73 1.71 31.50
CA GLU A 322 -12.05 1.51 32.11
C GLU A 322 -12.42 0.01 32.22
N ARG A 323 -11.98 -0.81 31.26
CA ARG A 323 -12.22 -2.26 31.22
C ARG A 323 -11.17 -3.08 31.98
N GLY A 324 -10.26 -2.43 32.71
CA GLY A 324 -9.25 -3.11 33.52
C GLY A 324 -8.06 -3.67 32.72
N LEU A 325 -7.85 -3.20 31.48
CA LEU A 325 -6.70 -3.58 30.64
C LEU A 325 -5.45 -2.71 30.92
N GLY A 326 -5.40 -2.02 32.07
CA GLY A 326 -4.35 -1.04 32.37
C GLY A 326 -3.01 -1.59 32.87
N LYS A 327 -2.84 -2.92 33.06
CA LYS A 327 -1.53 -3.48 33.46
C LYS A 327 -0.66 -3.71 32.23
N ILE A 328 0.06 -2.66 31.84
CA ILE A 328 0.91 -2.66 30.66
C ILE A 328 2.33 -3.10 31.06
N GLY A 329 2.93 -3.99 30.27
CA GLY A 329 4.33 -4.39 30.44
C GLY A 329 5.27 -3.24 30.06
N TRP A 330 6.42 -3.13 30.74
CA TRP A 330 7.40 -2.07 30.47
C TRP A 330 7.83 -2.02 29.00
N ASP A 331 7.95 -3.18 28.35
CA ASP A 331 8.38 -3.29 26.95
C ASP A 331 7.45 -2.50 25.99
N ALA A 332 6.14 -2.46 26.27
CA ALA A 332 5.19 -1.68 25.47
C ALA A 332 5.18 -0.18 25.83
N LEU A 333 5.55 0.18 27.07
CA LEU A 333 5.62 1.57 27.51
C LEU A 333 6.83 2.29 26.89
N VAL A 334 7.97 1.59 26.79
CA VAL A 334 9.21 2.12 26.17
C VAL A 334 8.96 2.57 24.72
N SER A 335 8.19 1.80 23.96
CA SER A 335 7.89 2.11 22.55
C SER A 335 6.72 3.09 22.37
N ALA A 336 6.03 3.48 23.44
CA ALA A 336 4.82 4.28 23.36
C ALA A 336 5.07 5.71 22.86
N LEU A 337 5.97 6.45 23.54
CA LEU A 337 6.31 7.82 23.16
C LEU A 337 6.94 7.87 21.75
N PRO A 338 7.89 7.00 21.39
CA PRO A 338 8.42 6.95 20.01
C PRO A 338 7.37 6.65 18.94
N ALA A 339 6.41 5.77 19.21
CA ALA A 339 5.33 5.45 18.26
C ALA A 339 4.37 6.64 18.05
N ALA A 340 3.98 7.32 19.14
CA ALA A 340 3.16 8.53 19.06
C ALA A 340 3.90 9.66 18.31
N ALA A 341 5.20 9.82 18.59
CA ALA A 341 6.05 10.83 17.97
C ALA A 341 6.24 10.61 16.45
N ALA A 342 6.40 9.36 16.02
CA ALA A 342 6.54 9.00 14.60
C ALA A 342 5.36 9.49 13.73
N ARG A 343 4.16 9.60 14.32
CA ARG A 343 2.92 9.97 13.61
C ARG A 343 2.36 11.32 14.04
N GLY A 344 3.07 12.04 14.91
CA GLY A 344 2.66 13.38 15.36
C GLY A 344 1.43 13.38 16.25
N HIS A 345 1.13 12.29 16.96
CA HIS A 345 -0.03 12.20 17.85
C HIS A 345 0.23 12.98 19.15
N MET A 346 0.10 14.31 19.09
CA MET A 346 0.44 15.23 20.19
C MET A 346 -0.32 14.95 21.48
N GLU A 347 -1.64 14.76 21.41
CA GLU A 347 -2.47 14.50 22.59
C GLU A 347 -2.09 13.18 23.27
N MET A 348 -1.81 12.15 22.47
CA MET A 348 -1.32 10.86 22.96
C MET A 348 0.07 11.00 23.61
N ALA A 349 0.99 11.74 22.98
CA ALA A 349 2.34 11.95 23.53
C ALA A 349 2.31 12.73 24.86
N ARG A 350 1.47 13.76 24.96
CA ARG A 350 1.24 14.49 26.21
C ARG A 350 0.68 13.58 27.29
N TYR A 351 -0.33 12.76 26.97
CA TYR A 351 -0.91 11.79 27.90
C TYR A 351 0.15 10.79 28.42
N ILE A 352 1.00 10.26 27.54
CA ILE A 352 2.07 9.31 27.90
C ILE A 352 3.03 9.92 28.92
N VAL A 353 3.44 11.18 28.72
CA VAL A 353 4.34 11.90 29.65
C VAL A 353 3.64 12.27 30.95
N GLU A 354 2.37 12.70 30.91
CA GLU A 354 1.56 12.98 32.10
C GLU A 354 1.42 11.74 32.99
N MET A 355 1.23 10.56 32.39
CA MET A 355 1.14 9.28 33.08
C MET A 355 2.51 8.70 33.48
N LYS A 356 3.62 9.38 33.15
CA LYS A 356 5.00 8.94 33.38
C LYS A 356 5.33 7.58 32.76
N TYR A 357 4.69 7.26 31.64
CA TYR A 357 4.97 6.04 30.89
C TYR A 357 6.34 6.11 30.18
N ASP A 358 6.93 7.30 30.07
CA ASP A 358 8.29 7.55 29.61
C ASP A 358 9.36 7.40 30.72
N ALA A 359 8.98 7.15 31.97
CA ALA A 359 9.91 7.08 33.10
C ALA A 359 9.74 5.79 33.90
N ARG A 360 10.76 4.92 33.88
CA ARG A 360 10.75 3.70 34.72
C ARG A 360 10.96 4.06 36.19
N LEU A 361 9.90 4.05 36.98
CA LEU A 361 10.03 4.14 38.44
C LEU A 361 10.43 2.76 39.00
N ASN A 362 11.63 2.66 39.57
CA ASN A 362 12.13 1.53 40.36
C ASN A 362 12.43 0.22 39.61
N VAL A 363 13.69 -0.01 39.20
CA VAL A 363 14.32 -1.33 39.32
C VAL A 363 15.81 -1.16 39.63
N LYS A 364 16.26 -1.80 40.72
CA LYS A 364 17.66 -1.78 41.21
C LYS A 364 18.68 -2.51 40.31
N ASN A 365 18.34 -2.92 39.08
CA ASN A 365 19.22 -3.63 38.14
C ASN A 365 18.56 -3.76 36.76
N SER A 366 18.50 -2.71 35.95
CA SER A 366 18.15 -2.85 34.53
C SER A 366 18.77 -1.75 33.68
N GLY A 367 19.94 -2.01 33.11
CA GLY A 367 20.64 -1.06 32.24
C GLY A 367 20.15 -1.08 30.79
N TRP A 368 18.90 -0.75 30.50
CA TRP A 368 18.39 -0.87 29.11
C TRP A 368 17.43 0.22 28.60
N LEU A 369 17.21 1.36 29.28
CA LEU A 369 16.73 2.66 28.72
C LEU A 369 16.27 3.58 29.86
N ASP A 370 16.85 4.78 29.95
CA ASP A 370 16.38 5.84 30.84
C ASP A 370 15.37 6.77 30.13
N THR A 371 14.79 7.70 30.87
CA THR A 371 13.79 8.66 30.34
C THR A 371 14.35 9.51 29.21
N GLU A 372 15.63 9.89 29.30
CA GLU A 372 16.31 10.69 28.28
C GLU A 372 16.43 9.90 26.98
N THR A 373 16.87 8.65 27.06
CA THR A 373 16.99 7.75 25.90
C THR A 373 15.65 7.52 25.21
N ILE A 374 14.56 7.30 25.96
CA ILE A 374 13.20 7.15 25.39
C ILE A 374 12.77 8.41 24.63
N ARG A 375 13.01 9.59 25.20
CA ARG A 375 12.68 10.87 24.57
C ARG A 375 13.55 11.15 23.35
N SER A 376 14.82 10.81 23.38
CA SER A 376 15.73 10.90 22.24
C SER A 376 15.29 9.98 21.09
N TYR A 377 14.88 8.75 21.38
CA TYR A 377 14.24 7.90 20.36
C TYR A 377 12.95 8.51 19.82
N ALA A 378 12.12 9.13 20.67
CA ALA A 378 10.94 9.84 20.20
C ALA A 378 11.26 11.02 19.28
N LEU A 379 12.35 11.76 19.55
CA LEU A 379 12.84 12.82 18.68
C LEU A 379 13.27 12.29 17.32
N LEU A 380 14.06 11.21 17.28
CA LEU A 380 14.48 10.54 16.04
C LEU A 380 13.25 10.12 15.21
N ARG A 381 12.24 9.52 15.86
CA ARG A 381 10.99 9.13 15.21
C ARG A 381 10.19 10.33 14.70
N ALA A 382 10.12 11.43 15.44
CA ALA A 382 9.45 12.65 14.99
C ALA A 382 10.13 13.25 13.74
N VAL A 383 11.46 13.19 13.65
CA VAL A 383 12.23 13.59 12.46
C VAL A 383 11.92 12.68 11.27
N ILE A 384 11.96 11.35 11.45
CA ILE A 384 11.60 10.37 10.40
C ILE A 384 10.14 10.55 9.97
N GLY A 385 9.26 10.86 10.90
CA GLY A 385 7.83 11.10 10.68
C GLY A 385 7.48 12.46 10.08
N HIS A 386 8.43 13.39 9.96
CA HIS A 386 8.21 14.78 9.52
C HIS A 386 7.23 15.54 10.44
N GLN A 387 7.45 15.53 11.75
CA GLN A 387 6.53 16.08 12.75
C GLN A 387 7.13 17.30 13.49
N PRO A 388 7.08 18.52 12.92
CA PRO A 388 7.76 19.68 13.48
C PRO A 388 7.20 20.15 14.82
N GLN A 389 5.89 20.03 15.07
CA GLN A 389 5.29 20.37 16.36
C GLN A 389 5.76 19.42 17.47
N MET A 390 5.89 18.13 17.16
CA MET A 390 6.40 17.12 18.08
C MET A 390 7.86 17.37 18.44
N ILE A 391 8.69 17.74 17.45
CA ILE A 391 10.11 18.08 17.65
C ILE A 391 10.25 19.28 18.60
N ARG A 392 9.51 20.37 18.36
CA ARG A 392 9.51 21.54 19.25
C ARG A 392 9.12 21.16 20.67
N TRP A 393 8.04 20.41 20.82
CA TRP A 393 7.56 19.97 22.12
C TRP A 393 8.61 19.11 22.87
N LEU A 394 9.26 18.16 22.18
CA LEU A 394 10.30 17.32 22.77
C LEU A 394 11.54 18.11 23.22
N VAL A 395 11.98 19.09 22.44
CA VAL A 395 13.20 19.86 22.75
C VAL A 395 12.93 21.03 23.69
N GLU A 396 11.93 21.87 23.38
CA GLU A 396 11.64 23.10 24.14
C GLU A 396 10.91 22.81 25.47
N GLU A 397 9.90 21.94 25.47
CA GLU A 397 9.09 21.68 26.68
C GLU A 397 9.66 20.53 27.52
N LEU A 398 10.16 19.46 26.88
CA LEU A 398 10.67 18.28 27.59
C LEU A 398 12.20 18.26 27.81
N GLY A 399 12.92 19.22 27.22
CA GLY A 399 14.37 19.36 27.39
C GLY A 399 15.19 18.24 26.76
N THR A 400 14.67 17.57 25.73
CA THR A 400 15.38 16.49 25.02
C THR A 400 16.53 17.09 24.22
N THR A 401 17.71 16.47 24.27
CA THR A 401 18.88 16.95 23.53
C THR A 401 18.65 16.80 22.02
N PRO A 402 18.96 17.84 21.22
CA PRO A 402 18.77 17.78 19.76
C PRO A 402 19.88 17.00 19.04
N ASP A 403 20.98 16.69 19.73
CA ASP A 403 22.18 16.03 19.17
C ASP A 403 22.08 14.49 19.12
N GLY A 404 21.05 13.91 19.74
CA GLY A 404 20.78 12.47 19.71
C GLY A 404 21.42 11.69 20.84
N ILE A 405 21.53 10.38 20.64
CA ILE A 405 22.07 9.42 21.61
C ILE A 405 23.11 8.52 20.96
N GLU A 406 24.14 8.17 21.72
CA GLU A 406 25.07 7.11 21.38
C GLU A 406 24.36 5.76 21.58
N ASN A 407 24.43 4.88 20.58
CA ASN A 407 23.91 3.53 20.71
C ASN A 407 24.98 2.58 21.29
N ASP A 408 24.60 1.35 21.63
CA ASP A 408 25.51 0.34 22.21
C ASP A 408 26.72 -0.01 21.32
N TRP A 409 26.72 0.43 20.05
CA TRP A 409 27.76 0.21 19.05
C TRP A 409 28.65 1.45 18.85
N GLU A 410 28.59 2.43 19.75
CA GLU A 410 29.33 3.70 19.69
C GLU A 410 28.98 4.55 18.44
N GLU A 411 27.89 4.22 17.73
CA GLU A 411 27.38 5.05 16.65
C GLU A 411 26.42 6.09 17.23
N VAL A 412 26.68 7.36 16.93
CA VAL A 412 25.81 8.46 17.34
C VAL A 412 24.62 8.55 16.39
N LEU A 413 23.43 8.21 16.90
CA LEU A 413 22.18 8.44 16.17
C LEU A 413 21.79 9.91 16.28
N ASN A 414 22.33 10.74 15.38
CA ASN A 414 22.10 12.19 15.37
C ASN A 414 20.83 12.57 14.54
N PRO A 415 19.82 13.22 15.16
CA PRO A 415 18.60 13.68 14.48
C PRO A 415 18.86 14.59 13.28
N LEU A 416 19.89 15.44 13.35
CA LEU A 416 20.29 16.34 12.27
C LEU A 416 20.77 15.56 11.05
N ASN A 417 21.59 14.52 11.25
CA ASN A 417 22.11 13.66 10.17
C ASN A 417 20.96 12.93 9.48
N ILE A 418 20.00 12.41 10.27
CA ILE A 418 18.81 11.76 9.72
C ILE A 418 17.97 12.74 8.89
N ALA A 419 17.76 13.97 9.38
CA ALA A 419 17.01 14.99 8.63
C ALA A 419 17.68 15.35 7.30
N ILE A 420 19.02 15.47 7.29
CA ILE A 420 19.83 15.72 6.09
C ILE A 420 19.73 14.56 5.10
N ASN A 421 19.93 13.32 5.57
CA ASN A 421 19.87 12.11 4.74
C ASN A 421 18.48 11.87 4.13
N LEU A 422 17.42 12.28 4.82
CA LEU A 422 16.03 12.23 4.34
C LEU A 422 15.63 13.42 3.43
N GLY A 423 16.53 14.40 3.24
CA GLY A 423 16.28 15.59 2.43
C GLY A 423 15.22 16.54 2.99
N LYS A 424 14.98 16.53 4.31
CA LYS A 424 13.92 17.32 4.97
C LYS A 424 14.44 18.68 5.43
N VAL A 425 14.54 19.62 4.50
CA VAL A 425 15.15 20.95 4.70
C VAL A 425 14.52 21.74 5.85
N ASP A 426 13.20 21.70 5.97
CA ASP A 426 12.45 22.39 7.02
C ASP A 426 12.71 21.82 8.42
N ILE A 427 12.90 20.51 8.53
CA ILE A 427 13.31 19.86 9.78
C ILE A 427 14.76 20.16 10.13
N VAL A 428 15.65 20.23 9.14
CA VAL A 428 17.05 20.66 9.35
C VAL A 428 17.11 22.08 9.91
N GLU A 429 16.40 23.03 9.29
CA GLU A 429 16.31 24.40 9.82
C GLU A 429 15.74 24.44 11.24
N LEU A 430 14.73 23.62 11.52
CA LEU A 430 14.13 23.54 12.84
C LEU A 430 15.13 23.02 13.89
N LEU A 431 15.85 21.94 13.61
CA LEU A 431 16.82 21.36 14.54
C LEU A 431 17.99 22.33 14.81
N LEU A 432 18.49 23.03 13.79
CA LEU A 432 19.53 24.05 13.95
C LEU A 432 19.05 25.22 14.84
N ARG A 433 17.81 25.69 14.65
CA ARG A 433 17.22 26.72 15.51
C ARG A 433 17.04 26.25 16.96
N LEU A 434 16.80 24.96 17.14
CA LEU A 434 16.67 24.32 18.45
C LEU A 434 18.03 23.98 19.09
N GLY A 435 19.15 24.34 18.45
CA GLY A 435 20.49 24.20 19.01
C GLY A 435 21.21 22.90 18.65
N ALA A 436 20.76 22.15 17.65
CA ALA A 436 21.50 20.98 17.15
C ALA A 436 22.87 21.38 16.60
N THR A 437 23.91 20.66 17.02
CA THR A 437 25.27 20.89 16.58
C THR A 437 25.58 20.09 15.31
N PRO A 438 26.06 20.74 14.24
CA PRO A 438 26.53 20.03 13.04
C PRO A 438 27.89 19.40 13.30
N THR A 439 28.03 18.08 13.07
CA THR A 439 29.31 17.35 13.16
C THR A 439 29.90 17.11 11.76
N GLU A 440 31.20 16.76 11.66
CA GLU A 440 31.82 16.45 10.36
C GLU A 440 31.15 15.24 9.68
N GLU A 441 30.67 14.26 10.45
CA GLU A 441 29.87 13.13 9.97
C GLU A 441 28.48 13.54 9.47
N SER A 442 27.91 14.65 9.96
CA SER A 442 26.66 15.24 9.42
C SER A 442 26.78 15.67 7.97
N LEU A 443 28.02 15.86 7.48
CA LEU A 443 28.36 16.37 6.16
C LEU A 443 29.01 15.31 5.26
N GLY A 444 29.34 14.12 5.81
CA GLY A 444 30.01 13.00 5.13
C GLY A 444 29.05 11.89 4.71
N GLU A 445 29.38 11.17 3.63
CA GLU A 445 28.63 10.01 3.14
C GLU A 445 28.74 8.85 4.16
N ALA A 446 27.68 8.59 4.91
CA ALA A 446 27.59 7.38 5.74
C ALA A 446 27.25 6.16 4.87
N GLU A 447 28.26 5.42 4.44
CA GLU A 447 28.13 4.06 3.89
C GLU A 447 27.77 3.08 5.02
N TYR A 448 26.51 2.65 5.09
CA TYR A 448 26.08 1.63 6.05
C TYR A 448 26.35 0.21 5.51
N PHE A 449 27.30 -0.51 6.12
CA PHE A 449 27.51 -1.95 5.94
C PHE A 449 26.47 -2.76 6.76
N VAL A 450 25.93 -3.82 6.15
CA VAL A 450 25.01 -4.77 6.79
C VAL A 450 25.71 -6.12 6.86
N ASP A 451 25.84 -6.70 8.06
CA ASP A 451 26.08 -8.13 8.20
C ASP A 451 25.08 -8.73 9.20
N GLU A 452 24.59 -9.91 8.85
CA GLU A 452 23.56 -10.66 9.57
C GLU A 452 24.19 -11.51 10.68
N ASP A 453 23.72 -11.38 11.93
CA ASP A 453 23.31 -12.55 12.74
C ASP A 453 22.78 -12.22 14.17
N TYR A 454 21.65 -12.86 14.48
CA TYR A 454 21.06 -13.38 15.74
C TYR A 454 20.82 -12.61 17.07
N ARG A 455 19.51 -12.60 17.45
CA ARG A 455 18.80 -12.59 18.79
C ARG A 455 18.52 -11.25 19.52
N TYR A 456 17.42 -11.05 20.29
CA TYR A 456 15.94 -11.20 20.14
C TYR A 456 15.30 -10.22 21.20
N ASP A 457 14.05 -9.77 21.00
CA ASP A 457 13.15 -8.95 21.87
C ASP A 457 13.28 -7.41 21.97
N ALA A 458 14.46 -6.77 21.94
CA ALA A 458 14.58 -5.30 21.72
C ALA A 458 14.88 -4.96 20.24
N ARG A 459 15.17 -6.01 19.46
CA ARG A 459 15.53 -5.97 18.05
C ARG A 459 14.34 -5.70 17.15
N GLU A 460 13.10 -6.05 17.51
CA GLU A 460 11.95 -5.83 16.62
C GLU A 460 11.68 -4.32 16.42
N ALA A 461 11.86 -3.48 17.45
CA ALA A 461 11.75 -2.02 17.32
C ALA A 461 12.96 -1.39 16.60
N LEU A 462 14.16 -1.94 16.83
CA LEU A 462 15.41 -1.53 16.15
C LEU A 462 15.50 -2.04 14.70
N ASP A 463 14.85 -3.15 14.36
CA ASP A 463 14.71 -3.71 13.01
C ASP A 463 13.53 -3.07 12.29
N GLU A 464 12.43 -2.71 12.95
CA GLU A 464 11.43 -1.80 12.37
C GLU A 464 12.09 -0.44 12.08
N TYR A 465 12.96 0.05 12.98
CA TYR A 465 13.74 1.28 12.80
C TYR A 465 14.79 1.16 11.68
N ARG A 466 15.57 0.08 11.61
CA ARG A 466 16.55 -0.20 10.55
C ARG A 466 15.88 -0.51 9.22
N CYS A 467 14.79 -1.27 9.19
CA CYS A 467 14.01 -1.53 7.98
C CYS A 467 13.22 -0.30 7.52
N GLU A 468 12.69 0.54 8.40
CA GLU A 468 12.09 1.82 8.00
C GLU A 468 13.15 2.79 7.51
N LEU A 469 14.32 2.89 8.15
CA LEU A 469 15.45 3.67 7.63
C LEU A 469 15.92 3.13 6.28
N LYS A 470 16.04 1.81 6.11
CA LYS A 470 16.42 1.15 4.86
C LYS A 470 15.35 1.30 3.78
N MET A 471 14.06 1.14 4.10
CA MET A 471 12.97 1.33 3.14
C MET A 471 12.72 2.79 2.80
N VAL A 472 12.93 3.74 3.72
CA VAL A 472 12.83 5.17 3.44
C VAL A 472 14.05 5.63 2.65
N ALA A 473 15.26 5.15 2.98
CA ALA A 473 16.46 5.34 2.17
C ALA A 473 16.28 4.73 0.77
N GLU A 474 15.82 3.49 0.64
CA GLU A 474 15.57 2.80 -0.65
C GLU A 474 14.41 3.43 -1.43
N ARG A 475 13.32 3.86 -0.78
CA ARG A 475 12.22 4.60 -1.44
C ARG A 475 12.66 5.98 -1.90
N GLN A 476 13.52 6.66 -1.16
CA GLN A 476 14.05 7.96 -1.56
C GLN A 476 15.17 7.85 -2.61
N LEU A 477 16.03 6.83 -2.53
CA LEU A 477 17.05 6.47 -3.53
C LEU A 477 16.43 5.97 -4.85
N SER A 478 15.30 5.25 -4.80
CA SER A 478 14.56 4.86 -6.01
C SER A 478 13.69 5.98 -6.58
N SER A 479 13.22 6.92 -5.75
CA SER A 479 12.50 8.12 -6.24
C SER A 479 13.42 9.23 -6.75
N ASN A 480 14.69 9.24 -6.31
CA ASN A 480 15.69 10.20 -6.72
C ASN A 480 16.91 9.43 -7.22
N LEU A 481 16.92 9.11 -8.51
CA LEU A 481 18.19 9.01 -9.22
C LEU A 481 18.97 10.30 -8.94
N VAL A 482 19.96 10.19 -8.06
CA VAL A 482 21.29 10.81 -8.08
C VAL A 482 21.35 12.31 -8.46
N PHE A 483 21.92 13.10 -7.54
CA PHE A 483 22.28 14.54 -7.60
C PHE A 483 21.16 15.56 -7.34
N GLY A 484 20.99 15.93 -6.08
CA GLY A 484 20.20 17.13 -5.73
C GLY A 484 20.33 17.63 -4.28
N SER A 485 20.74 16.78 -3.34
CA SER A 485 20.82 17.14 -1.91
C SER A 485 21.92 18.16 -1.61
N LYS A 486 23.13 18.00 -2.18
CA LYS A 486 24.27 18.89 -1.92
C LYS A 486 23.98 20.37 -2.24
N LYS A 487 23.48 20.67 -3.46
CA LYS A 487 23.19 22.06 -3.87
C LYS A 487 22.00 22.70 -3.13
N LYS A 488 21.01 21.89 -2.71
CA LYS A 488 19.85 22.41 -1.96
C LYS A 488 20.17 22.67 -0.50
N VAL A 489 21.02 21.84 0.11
CA VAL A 489 21.53 22.03 1.47
C VAL A 489 22.55 23.16 1.53
N GLU A 490 23.46 23.27 0.54
CA GLU A 490 24.37 24.42 0.40
C GLU A 490 23.62 25.75 0.20
N ALA A 491 22.53 25.75 -0.57
CA ALA A 491 21.68 26.93 -0.76
C ALA A 491 20.86 27.31 0.48
N ALA A 492 20.40 26.32 1.26
CA ALA A 492 19.68 26.55 2.53
C ALA A 492 20.63 27.06 3.63
N LEU A 493 21.84 26.49 3.73
CA LEU A 493 22.88 26.94 4.68
C LEU A 493 23.41 28.34 4.34
N ALA A 494 23.54 28.67 3.05
CA ALA A 494 23.95 30.02 2.61
C ALA A 494 22.89 31.11 2.89
N ALA A 495 21.63 30.73 3.14
CA ALA A 495 20.55 31.66 3.41
C ALA A 495 20.39 32.02 4.91
N VAL A 496 21.01 31.25 5.82
CA VAL A 496 20.76 31.36 7.27
C VAL A 496 21.89 32.11 8.03
N ASP A 497 23.14 32.09 7.56
CA ASP A 497 24.22 32.93 8.15
C ASP A 497 25.42 33.15 7.19
N PRO A 498 25.84 34.39 6.87
CA PRO A 498 26.94 34.66 5.92
C PRO A 498 28.34 34.21 6.38
N ASP A 499 28.56 33.96 7.67
CA ASP A 499 29.92 33.70 8.21
C ASP A 499 30.37 32.23 8.11
N VAL A 500 29.50 31.30 7.69
CA VAL A 500 29.87 29.90 7.41
C VAL A 500 30.71 29.77 6.11
N SER A 501 30.80 30.84 5.31
CA SER A 501 31.66 30.91 4.13
C SER A 501 33.16 30.71 4.44
N GLY A 502 33.58 30.80 5.70
CA GLY A 502 34.95 30.51 6.14
C GLY A 502 35.32 29.02 6.10
N ILE A 503 34.37 28.12 6.37
CA ILE A 503 34.61 26.67 6.41
C ILE A 503 34.73 26.09 4.99
N ILE A 504 33.96 26.64 4.03
CA ILE A 504 33.99 26.24 2.62
C ILE A 504 35.35 26.55 1.95
N ARG A 505 36.13 27.51 2.47
CA ARG A 505 37.47 27.83 1.93
C ARG A 505 38.57 26.87 2.38
N LEU A 506 38.35 26.04 3.41
CA LEU A 506 39.38 25.13 3.94
C LEU A 506 39.50 23.81 3.16
N PHE A 507 38.51 23.44 2.33
CA PHE A 507 38.52 22.19 1.56
C PHE A 507 38.82 22.36 0.06
N GLY A 508 39.24 23.56 -0.36
CA GLY A 508 39.53 23.90 -1.76
C GLY A 508 40.92 23.55 -2.28
N GLY A 509 41.70 22.71 -1.59
CA GLY A 509 43.07 22.44 -2.00
C GLY A 509 43.55 21.06 -1.60
N LEU A 510 43.47 20.11 -2.54
CA LEU A 510 44.60 19.30 -3.00
C LEU A 510 44.14 18.33 -4.11
N VAL A 511 44.69 18.55 -5.29
CA VAL A 511 44.86 17.64 -6.45
C VAL A 511 46.36 17.77 -6.80
N PRO A 512 47.11 16.80 -7.39
CA PRO A 512 46.76 15.46 -7.90
C PRO A 512 47.68 14.30 -7.44
N LEU A 513 47.19 13.07 -7.53
CA LEU A 513 47.76 11.97 -8.36
C LEU A 513 46.72 10.88 -8.58
#